data_AF-A0A8J6EJA6-F1
#
_entry.id   AF-A0A8J6EJA6-F1
#
_cell.length_a   1.000
_cell.length_b   1.000
_cell.length_c   1.000
_cell.angle_alpha   90.00
_cell.angle_beta   90.00
_cell.angle_gamma   90.00
#
_symmetry.space_group_name_H-M   'P 1'
#
loop_
_entity.id
_entity.type
_entity.pdbx_description
1 polymer ?
#
loop_
_entity_poly.entity_id
_entity_poly.type
_entity_poly.pdbx_seq_one_letter_code
_entity_poly.pdbx_strand_id
1 'polypeptide(L)'
;MAKKKGRNLLVPESAETEPMCKHVRKGVEDGAVKRALVNVEWDVCQDCHTDGKEKASCEEEEADAVWICLKCGHRGCGRYSEQKHALNHYNTPRSEPHCLVLSVGDWNVW
;
A
#
# COMPACT_ATOMS: atom_id res chain seq x y z
N MET A 1 42.94 -43.49 -28.07
CA MET A 1 41.93 -43.00 -29.04
C MET A 1 40.60 -42.78 -28.29
N ALA A 2 40.13 -41.52 -28.18
CA ALA A 2 38.87 -40.99 -28.75
C ALA A 2 37.57 -41.59 -28.13
N LYS A 3 36.56 -40.86 -27.67
CA LYS A 3 36.03 -39.52 -27.98
C LYS A 3 35.30 -38.91 -26.78
N LYS A 4 35.34 -37.58 -26.69
CA LYS A 4 34.50 -36.71 -25.86
C LYS A 4 33.04 -36.73 -26.37
N LYS A 5 32.05 -36.67 -25.48
CA LYS A 5 30.74 -36.07 -25.80
C LYS A 5 30.10 -35.54 -24.53
N GLY A 6 30.14 -34.22 -24.36
CA GLY A 6 29.44 -33.53 -23.28
C GLY A 6 27.98 -33.24 -23.62
N ARG A 7 27.34 -32.66 -22.59
CA ARG A 7 26.07 -31.90 -22.58
C ARG A 7 24.79 -32.72 -22.72
N ASN A 8 23.96 -32.67 -21.68
CA ASN A 8 22.89 -31.69 -21.63
C ASN A 8 22.61 -31.28 -20.17
N LEU A 9 22.99 -30.05 -19.85
CA LEU A 9 22.45 -29.30 -18.72
C LEU A 9 20.97 -29.07 -19.02
N LEU A 10 20.09 -29.64 -18.21
CA LEU A 10 18.74 -29.13 -18.08
C LEU A 10 18.88 -27.81 -17.31
N VAL A 11 18.94 -26.71 -18.06
CA VAL A 11 18.67 -25.38 -17.53
C VAL A 11 17.23 -25.43 -17.02
N PRO A 12 16.95 -25.25 -15.72
CA PRO A 12 15.59 -25.03 -15.31
C PRO A 12 15.14 -23.72 -15.96
N GLU A 13 14.10 -23.88 -16.77
CA GLU A 13 13.14 -22.89 -17.24
C GLU A 13 13.29 -21.56 -16.51
N SER A 14 13.63 -20.52 -17.28
CA SER A 14 13.74 -19.15 -16.80
C SER A 14 12.56 -18.82 -15.91
N ALA A 15 12.81 -18.75 -14.59
CA ALA A 15 11.91 -18.10 -13.68
C ALA A 15 11.85 -16.63 -14.12
N GLU A 16 10.84 -16.29 -14.92
CA GLU A 16 10.49 -14.92 -15.23
C GLU A 16 10.14 -14.26 -13.90
N THR A 17 11.13 -13.68 -13.25
CA THR A 17 10.91 -12.98 -11.99
C THR A 17 10.13 -11.73 -12.34
N GLU A 18 8.82 -11.76 -12.09
CA GLU A 18 7.97 -10.59 -12.26
C GLU A 18 8.59 -9.38 -11.53
N PRO A 19 8.55 -8.19 -12.15
CA PRO A 19 9.17 -7.01 -11.57
C PRO A 19 8.47 -6.65 -10.26
N MET A 20 9.17 -6.85 -9.14
CA MET A 20 8.69 -6.48 -7.80
C MET A 20 9.20 -5.10 -7.39
N CYS A 21 8.33 -4.30 -6.76
CA CYS A 21 8.74 -3.05 -6.16
C CYS A 21 9.72 -3.29 -5.00
N LYS A 22 10.84 -2.56 -4.98
CA LYS A 22 11.87 -2.67 -3.93
C LYS A 22 11.35 -2.29 -2.53
N HIS A 23 10.20 -1.63 -2.46
CA HIS A 23 9.56 -1.20 -1.21
C HIS A 23 8.75 -2.30 -0.53
N VAL A 24 8.35 -3.38 -1.22
CA VAL A 24 7.45 -4.43 -0.68
C VAL A 24 7.97 -5.00 0.64
N ARG A 25 9.26 -5.33 0.72
CA ARG A 25 9.86 -5.93 1.92
C ARG A 25 9.85 -5.02 3.15
N LYS A 26 9.81 -3.70 2.95
CA LYS A 26 9.87 -2.71 4.04
C LYS A 26 8.51 -2.10 4.35
N GLY A 27 7.68 -1.90 3.32
CA GLY A 27 6.40 -1.20 3.39
C GLY A 27 5.19 -2.09 3.65
N VAL A 28 5.36 -3.42 3.76
CA VAL A 28 4.26 -4.36 4.04
C VAL A 28 4.50 -5.12 5.34
N GLU A 29 3.50 -5.15 6.22
CA GLU A 29 3.45 -6.02 7.41
C GLU A 29 2.04 -6.58 7.58
N ASP A 30 1.83 -7.85 7.20
CA ASP A 30 0.50 -8.46 7.17
C ASP A 30 -0.11 -8.60 8.57
N GLY A 31 0.70 -8.83 9.60
CA GLY A 31 0.25 -8.94 10.99
C GLY A 31 -0.35 -7.64 11.52
N ALA A 32 0.34 -6.51 11.39
CA ALA A 32 -0.21 -5.20 11.75
C ALA A 32 -1.45 -4.85 10.94
N VAL A 33 -1.40 -5.01 9.61
CA VAL A 33 -2.53 -4.65 8.74
C VAL A 33 -3.78 -5.45 9.11
N LYS A 34 -3.68 -6.78 9.23
CA LYS A 34 -4.83 -7.62 9.60
C LYS A 34 -5.42 -7.18 10.92
N ARG A 35 -4.60 -6.95 11.95
CA ARG A 35 -5.06 -6.50 13.27
C ARG A 35 -5.75 -5.14 13.23
N ALA A 36 -5.20 -4.19 12.46
CA ALA A 36 -5.73 -2.85 12.34
C ALA A 36 -7.05 -2.77 11.57
N LEU A 37 -7.29 -3.71 10.65
CA LEU A 37 -8.46 -3.72 9.77
C LEU A 37 -9.61 -4.62 10.27
N VAL A 38 -9.45 -5.29 11.41
CA VAL A 38 -10.51 -6.10 12.02
C VAL A 38 -11.59 -5.18 12.60
N ASN A 39 -12.85 -5.42 12.23
CA ASN A 39 -14.03 -4.72 12.74
C ASN A 39 -14.02 -3.20 12.53
N VAL A 40 -13.44 -2.74 11.42
CA VAL A 40 -13.46 -1.32 11.04
C VAL A 40 -14.04 -1.14 9.64
N GLU A 41 -14.57 0.04 9.36
CA GLU A 41 -14.91 0.45 7.99
C GLU A 41 -13.64 0.87 7.26
N TRP A 42 -13.46 0.33 6.05
CA TRP A 42 -12.21 0.46 5.28
C TRP A 42 -12.21 1.71 4.41
N ASP A 43 -13.39 2.14 4.00
CA ASP A 43 -13.71 3.27 3.14
C ASP A 43 -13.87 4.60 3.90
N VAL A 44 -13.52 4.63 5.19
CA VAL A 44 -13.59 5.83 6.03
C VAL A 44 -12.20 6.20 6.52
N CYS A 45 -11.79 7.45 6.28
CA CYS A 45 -10.57 8.02 6.86
C CYS A 45 -10.72 8.11 8.38
N GLN A 46 -9.74 7.59 9.12
CA GLN A 46 -9.82 7.56 10.59
C GLN A 46 -9.54 8.91 11.25
N ASP A 47 -8.89 9.84 10.54
CA ASP A 47 -8.46 11.13 11.08
C ASP A 47 -9.38 12.31 10.68
N CYS A 48 -10.22 12.15 9.63
CA CYS A 48 -11.10 13.22 9.16
C CYS A 48 -12.08 13.74 10.23
N HIS A 49 -12.51 12.88 11.17
CA HIS A 49 -13.40 13.30 12.25
C HIS A 49 -12.68 13.96 13.42
N THR A 50 -11.38 13.70 13.60
CA THR A 50 -10.60 14.22 14.74
C THR A 50 -10.06 15.62 14.49
N ASP A 51 -9.88 16.01 13.23
CA ASP A 51 -9.30 17.32 12.86
C ASP A 51 -10.30 18.48 12.86
N GLY A 52 -11.55 18.25 13.28
CA GLY A 52 -12.41 19.28 13.87
C GLY A 52 -12.67 20.55 13.06
N LYS A 53 -12.54 20.54 11.73
CA LYS A 53 -13.03 21.64 10.90
C LYS A 53 -14.39 21.26 10.32
N GLU A 54 -15.38 21.91 10.87
CA GLU A 54 -16.79 21.86 10.52
C GLU A 54 -17.07 21.69 9.02
N LYS A 55 -18.01 20.78 8.77
CA LYS A 55 -18.69 20.47 7.50
C LYS A 55 -18.74 21.67 6.55
N ALA A 56 -17.92 21.65 5.51
CA ALA A 56 -18.20 22.36 4.27
C ALA A 56 -18.23 21.31 3.15
N SER A 57 -19.44 21.02 2.68
CA SER A 57 -19.70 20.32 1.42
C SER A 57 -19.12 18.90 1.32
N CYS A 58 -19.84 17.93 1.89
CA CYS A 58 -19.82 16.54 1.39
C CYS A 58 -20.77 16.42 0.18
N GLU A 59 -20.81 17.44 -0.68
CA GLU A 59 -21.60 17.45 -1.91
C GLU A 59 -20.69 16.94 -3.04
N GLU A 60 -20.77 15.64 -3.30
CA GLU A 60 -20.68 15.01 -4.62
C GLU A 60 -19.53 15.40 -5.59
N GLU A 61 -18.29 15.56 -5.13
CA GLU A 61 -17.15 15.65 -6.06
C GLU A 61 -16.11 14.59 -5.72
N GLU A 62 -16.21 13.47 -6.45
CA GLU A 62 -15.30 12.32 -6.49
C GLU A 62 -15.07 11.63 -5.15
N ALA A 63 -15.69 10.46 -4.94
CA ALA A 63 -15.47 9.60 -3.77
C ALA A 63 -14.01 9.65 -3.30
N ASP A 64 -13.75 10.38 -2.20
CA ASP A 64 -12.42 10.62 -1.68
C ASP A 64 -11.75 9.27 -1.46
N ALA A 65 -10.83 8.90 -2.36
CA ALA A 65 -10.23 7.58 -2.31
C ALA A 65 -9.50 7.42 -0.97
N VAL A 66 -10.01 6.53 -0.11
CA VAL A 66 -9.33 6.16 1.13
C VAL A 66 -8.19 5.21 0.80
N TRP A 67 -7.04 5.48 1.42
CA TRP A 67 -5.81 4.74 1.26
C TRP A 67 -5.44 4.03 2.54
N ILE A 68 -5.14 2.73 2.44
CA ILE A 68 -4.72 1.89 3.56
C ILE A 68 -3.22 1.68 3.50
N CYS A 69 -2.50 2.10 4.54
CA CYS A 69 -1.08 1.82 4.68
C CYS A 69 -0.82 0.31 4.89
N LEU A 70 -0.07 -0.30 3.98
CA LEU A 70 0.24 -1.74 4.03
C LEU A 70 1.27 -2.10 5.11
N LYS A 71 1.87 -1.11 5.79
CA LYS A 71 2.77 -1.34 6.91
C LYS A 71 2.04 -1.45 8.25
N CYS A 72 0.94 -0.73 8.44
CA CYS A 72 0.31 -0.61 9.76
C CYS A 72 -1.23 -0.57 9.75
N GLY A 73 -1.86 -0.56 8.58
CA GLY A 73 -3.31 -0.47 8.41
C GLY A 73 -3.91 0.92 8.68
N HIS A 74 -3.09 1.99 8.69
CA HIS A 74 -3.60 3.36 8.81
C HIS A 74 -4.47 3.70 7.58
N ARG A 75 -5.68 4.26 7.81
CA ARG A 75 -6.64 4.66 6.77
C ARG A 75 -6.65 6.18 6.65
N GLY A 76 -6.17 6.71 5.54
CA GLY A 76 -6.09 8.15 5.28
C GLY A 76 -6.86 8.55 4.02
N CYS A 77 -7.43 9.76 4.02
CA CYS A 77 -8.01 10.35 2.82
C CYS A 77 -6.94 10.68 1.77
N GLY A 78 -7.37 10.74 0.52
CA GLY A 78 -6.52 10.87 -0.65
C GLY A 78 -5.79 12.21 -0.73
N ARG A 79 -4.88 12.30 -1.70
CA ARG A 79 -4.08 13.52 -1.96
C ARG A 79 -4.90 14.71 -2.46
N TYR A 80 -6.11 14.46 -2.96
CA TYR A 80 -7.03 15.46 -3.48
C TYR A 80 -7.93 16.04 -2.39
N SER A 81 -8.13 15.31 -1.29
CA SER A 81 -8.82 15.80 -0.09
C SER A 81 -8.04 16.95 0.56
N GLU A 82 -8.72 17.85 1.28
CA GLU A 82 -8.08 19.03 1.92
C GLU A 82 -6.93 18.62 2.86
N GLN A 83 -7.18 17.61 3.70
CA GLN A 83 -6.28 17.21 4.78
C GLN A 83 -5.17 16.27 4.35
N LYS A 84 -5.36 15.48 3.27
CA LYS A 84 -4.35 14.57 2.70
C LYS A 84 -3.74 13.62 3.73
N HIS A 85 -4.56 13.00 4.58
CA HIS A 85 -4.09 12.19 5.72
C HIS A 85 -3.19 11.04 5.30
N ALA A 86 -3.42 10.40 4.15
CA ALA A 86 -2.54 9.35 3.66
C ALA A 86 -1.12 9.87 3.31
N LEU A 87 -1.04 11.08 2.73
CA LEU A 87 0.23 11.70 2.36
C LEU A 87 0.97 12.24 3.59
N ASN A 88 0.25 12.86 4.53
CA ASN A 88 0.83 13.30 5.79
C ASN A 88 1.36 12.10 6.59
N HIS A 89 0.63 10.97 6.56
CA HIS A 89 1.09 9.72 7.14
C HIS A 89 2.39 9.24 6.48
N TYR A 90 2.52 9.26 5.16
CA TYR A 90 3.78 8.93 4.49
C TYR A 90 4.95 9.84 4.91
N ASN A 91 4.72 11.16 4.96
CA ASN A 91 5.75 12.16 5.27
C ASN A 91 6.16 12.21 6.75
N THR A 92 5.36 11.62 7.64
CA THR A 92 5.66 11.63 9.07
C THR A 92 6.96 10.84 9.32
N PRO A 93 8.01 11.46 9.91
CA PRO A 93 9.27 10.79 10.17
C PRO A 93 9.10 9.68 11.19
N ARG A 94 9.52 8.46 10.84
CA ARG A 94 9.43 7.25 11.66
C ARG A 94 10.69 6.39 11.51
N SER A 95 10.86 5.44 12.43
CA SER A 95 11.92 4.43 12.34
C SER A 95 11.75 3.53 11.11
N GLU A 96 10.53 3.08 10.85
CA GLU A 96 10.17 2.25 9.71
C GLU A 96 9.39 3.06 8.66
N PRO A 97 9.71 2.95 7.36
CA PRO A 97 9.01 3.69 6.32
C PRO A 97 7.63 3.10 6.05
N HIS A 98 6.63 3.96 6.02
CA HIS A 98 5.26 3.61 5.65
C HIS A 98 5.02 4.04 4.20
N CYS A 99 5.61 3.30 3.27
CA CYS A 99 5.79 3.72 1.88
C CYS A 99 4.93 2.99 0.85
N LEU A 100 4.00 2.13 1.30
CA LEU A 100 3.05 1.46 0.42
C LEU A 100 1.65 1.64 0.96
N VAL A 101 0.73 2.01 0.08
CA VAL A 101 -0.69 2.19 0.39
C VAL A 101 -1.57 1.50 -0.66
N LEU A 102 -2.73 1.02 -0.25
CA LEU A 102 -3.76 0.42 -1.11
C LEU A 102 -4.97 1.38 -1.23
N SER A 103 -5.38 1.70 -2.45
CA SER A 103 -6.65 2.40 -2.71
C SER A 103 -7.82 1.45 -2.49
N VAL A 104 -8.79 1.85 -1.66
CA VAL A 104 -10.00 1.04 -1.40
C VAL A 104 -10.98 1.07 -2.58
N GLY A 105 -10.97 2.15 -3.38
CA GLY A 105 -11.82 2.29 -4.55
C GLY A 105 -11.34 1.44 -5.72
N ASP A 106 -10.08 1.66 -6.14
CA ASP A 106 -9.54 1.06 -7.37
C ASP A 106 -8.69 -0.19 -7.14
N TRP A 107 -8.43 -0.55 -5.88
CA TRP A 107 -7.57 -1.69 -5.49
C TRP A 107 -6.14 -1.62 -6.06
N ASN A 108 -5.67 -0.41 -6.34
CA ASN A 108 -4.31 -0.15 -6.80
C ASN A 108 -3.37 0.16 -5.63
N VAL A 109 -2.10 -0.23 -5.76
CA VAL A 109 -1.05 0.07 -4.79
C VAL A 109 -0.19 1.22 -5.28
N TRP A 110 0.13 2.16 -4.39
CA TRP A 110 1.07 3.25 -4.61
C TRP A 110 2.26 3.15 -3.64
#